data_AF-A0A920FX42-F1
#
_entry.id   AF-A0A920FX42-F1
#
_cell.length_a   1.000
_cell.length_b   1.000
_cell.length_c   1.000
_cell.angle_alpha   90.00
_cell.angle_beta   90.00
_cell.angle_gamma   90.00
#
_symmetry.space_group_name_H-M   'P 1'
#
loop_
_entity.id
_entity.type
_entity.pdbx_description
1 polymer ?
#
loop_
_entity_poly.entity_id
_entity_poly.type
_entity_poly.pdbx_seq_one_letter_code
_entity_poly.pdbx_strand_id
1 'polypeptide(L)' 'MSKRIFIDGNISSELCIIATDGQDINYFDYSDELISSKKNNIYPGIVSRVEPSLQAAFIDFGSEKKAFLPFDEIHPGLF' A
#
# COMPACT_ATOMS: atom_id res chain seq x y z
N MET A 1 -12.12 0.92 30.47
CA MET A 1 -12.93 0.01 29.65
C MET A 1 -12.00 -0.86 28.81
N SER A 2 -12.47 -1.99 28.27
CA SER A 2 -11.63 -2.87 27.45
C SER A 2 -11.69 -2.44 25.98
N LYS A 3 -10.52 -2.23 25.38
CA LYS A 3 -10.40 -2.04 23.93
C LYS A 3 -10.44 -3.39 23.22
N ARG A 4 -11.20 -3.50 22.14
CA ARG A 4 -11.38 -4.73 21.37
C ARG A 4 -11.30 -4.45 19.88
N ILE A 5 -10.84 -5.45 19.13
CA ILE A 5 -10.87 -5.46 17.66
C ILE A 5 -11.69 -6.67 17.24
N PHE A 6 -12.70 -6.45 16.42
CA PHE A 6 -13.52 -7.46 15.77
C PHE A 6 -13.11 -7.56 14.31
N ILE A 7 -12.92 -8.78 13.82
CA ILE A 7 -12.55 -9.06 12.43
C ILE A 7 -13.59 -10.05 11.91
N ASP A 8 -14.36 -9.67 10.89
CA ASP A 8 -15.32 -10.53 10.20
C ASP A 8 -14.84 -10.80 8.77
N GLY A 9 -14.73 -12.08 8.41
CA GLY A 9 -14.34 -12.57 7.10
C GLY A 9 -15.18 -13.77 6.67
N ASN A 10 -16.47 -13.80 7.06
CA ASN A 10 -17.40 -14.87 6.68
C ASN A 10 -17.64 -14.95 5.16
N ILE A 11 -17.50 -13.83 4.44
CA ILE A 11 -17.55 -13.77 2.98
C ILE A 11 -16.11 -13.73 2.49
N SER A 12 -15.71 -14.67 1.63
CA SER A 12 -14.30 -14.82 1.23
C SER A 12 -13.71 -13.60 0.53
N SER A 13 -14.55 -12.80 -0.12
CA SER A 13 -14.14 -11.59 -0.85
C SER A 13 -14.22 -10.31 -0.01
N GLU A 14 -14.67 -10.37 1.23
CA GLU A 14 -14.92 -9.19 2.07
C GLU A 14 -14.24 -9.35 3.42
N LEU A 15 -13.75 -8.23 3.96
CA LEU A 15 -13.20 -8.16 5.30
C LEU A 15 -13.72 -6.90 5.98
N CYS A 16 -14.25 -7.07 7.19
CA CYS A 16 -14.72 -5.98 8.03
C CYS A 16 -13.93 -5.97 9.34
N ILE A 17 -13.39 -4.80 9.70
CA ILE A 17 -12.61 -4.59 10.92
C ILE A 17 -13.26 -3.48 11.74
N ILE A 18 -13.55 -3.76 13.02
CA ILE A 18 -14.15 -2.79 13.94
C ILE A 18 -13.30 -2.73 15.21
N ALA A 19 -12.85 -1.55 15.61
CA ALA A 19 -12.21 -1.36 16.91
C ALA A 19 -13.14 -0.58 17.85
N THR A 20 -13.32 -1.09 19.07
CA THR A 20 -14.16 -0.47 20.10
C THR A 20 -13.39 -0.18 21.38
N ASP A 21 -13.86 0.81 22.15
CA ASP A 21 -13.55 0.96 23.57
C ASP A 21 -14.86 0.80 24.36
N GLY A 22 -15.04 -0.39 24.96
CA GLY A 22 -16.35 -0.77 25.49
C GLY A 22 -17.38 -0.97 24.37
N GLN A 23 -18.44 -0.15 24.36
CA GLN A 23 -19.50 -0.16 23.35
C GLN A 23 -19.31 0.90 22.26
N ASP A 24 -18.35 1.81 22.42
CA ASP A 24 -18.11 2.90 21.48
C ASP A 24 -17.20 2.43 20.34
N ILE A 25 -17.62 2.65 19.10
CA ILE A 25 -16.83 2.35 17.90
C ILE A 25 -15.87 3.50 17.62
N ASN A 26 -14.58 3.21 17.66
CA ASN A 26 -13.52 4.19 17.40
C ASN A 26 -12.90 4.04 16.01
N TYR A 27 -13.04 2.87 15.40
CA TYR A 27 -12.52 2.58 14.06
C TYR A 27 -13.43 1.55 13.37
N PHE A 28 -13.63 1.77 12.09
CA PHE A 28 -14.35 0.89 11.19
C PHE A 28 -13.65 0.93 9.84
N ASP A 29 -13.33 -0.23 9.28
CA ASP A 29 -12.81 -0.37 7.93
C ASP A 29 -13.42 -1.59 7.25
N TYR A 30 -13.59 -1.49 5.94
CA TYR A 30 -14.18 -2.52 5.10
C TYR A 30 -13.37 -2.61 3.80
N SER A 31 -12.99 -3.83 3.43
CA SER A 31 -12.30 -4.09 2.17
C SER A 31 -13.02 -5.19 1.39
N ASP A 32 -13.15 -4.97 0.08
CA ASP A 32 -13.64 -5.95 -0.90
C ASP A 32 -12.49 -6.27 -1.86
N GLU A 33 -12.32 -7.54 -2.22
CA GLU A 33 -11.31 -8.01 -3.18
C GLU A 33 -11.38 -7.28 -4.54
N LEU A 34 -12.57 -6.80 -4.94
CA LEU A 34 -12.75 -6.00 -6.15
C LEU A 34 -12.09 -4.61 -6.05
N ILE A 35 -11.79 -4.14 -4.84
CA ILE A 35 -11.16 -2.84 -4.54
C ILE A 35 -9.71 -3.07 -4.07
N SER A 36 -8.95 -3.89 -4.80
CA SER A 36 -7.53 -4.07 -4.51
C SER A 36 -6.72 -2.85 -4.98
N SER A 37 -6.39 -1.97 -4.03
CA SER A 37 -5.49 -0.83 -4.27
C SER A 37 -4.03 -1.26 -4.15
N LYS A 38 -3.19 -0.85 -5.12
CA LYS A 38 -1.72 -1.01 -5.03
C LYS A 38 -1.03 0.15 -4.31
N LYS A 39 -1.79 1.13 -3.82
CA LYS A 39 -1.24 2.32 -3.15
C LYS A 39 -0.57 1.92 -1.83
N ASN A 40 0.57 2.53 -1.53
CA ASN A 40 1.39 2.29 -0.33
C ASN A 40 2.02 0.89 -0.21
N ASN A 41 1.91 0.05 -1.23
CA ASN A 41 2.63 -1.22 -1.26
C ASN A 41 4.14 -0.99 -1.44
N ILE A 42 4.94 -1.87 -0.85
CA ILE A 42 6.41 -1.83 -0.93
C ILE A 42 6.88 -3.05 -1.72
N TYR A 43 7.75 -2.80 -2.71
CA TYR A 43 8.27 -3.83 -3.60
C TYR A 43 9.80 -3.74 -3.67
N PRO A 44 10.51 -4.89 -3.79
CA PRO A 44 11.85 -4.87 -4.34
C PRO A 44 11.77 -4.44 -5.81
N GLY A 45 12.60 -3.49 -6.20
CA GLY A 45 12.62 -2.95 -7.56
C GLY A 45 14.02 -2.98 -8.15
N ILE A 46 14.11 -3.20 -9.46
CA ILE A 46 15.36 -3.11 -10.22
C ILE A 46 15.30 -1.88 -11.12
N VAL A 47 16.34 -1.04 -11.07
CA VAL A 47 16.46 0.10 -11.98
C VAL A 47 16.55 -0.42 -13.40
N SER A 48 15.54 -0.13 -14.20
CA SER A 48 15.44 -0.65 -15.56
C SER A 48 16.03 0.28 -16.62
N ARG A 49 15.94 1.60 -16.37
CA ARG A 49 16.60 2.66 -17.15
C ARG A 49 16.63 3.95 -16.33
N VAL A 50 17.62 4.79 -16.61
CA VAL A 50 17.74 6.15 -16.07
C VAL A 50 17.43 7.13 -17.20
N GLU A 51 16.60 8.14 -16.93
CA GLU A 51 16.17 9.15 -17.91
C GLU A 51 16.56 10.55 -17.41
N PRO A 52 17.78 11.04 -17.72
CA PRO A 52 18.27 12.32 -17.23
C PRO A 52 17.39 13.51 -17.61
N SER A 53 16.79 13.49 -18.80
CA SER A 53 15.88 14.53 -19.29
C SER A 53 14.64 14.70 -18.41
N LEU A 54 14.22 13.64 -17.72
CA LEU A 54 13.09 13.66 -16.78
C LEU A 54 13.56 13.78 -15.33
N GLN A 55 14.86 13.82 -15.08
CA GLN A 55 15.45 13.71 -13.74
C GLN A 55 14.84 12.55 -12.93
N ALA A 56 14.76 11.38 -13.55
CA ALA A 56 14.07 10.22 -12.98
C ALA A 56 14.66 8.89 -13.45
N ALA A 57 14.26 7.82 -12.78
CA ALA A 57 14.53 6.44 -13.17
C ALA A 57 13.21 5.67 -13.33
N PHE A 58 13.21 4.68 -14.23
CA PHE A 58 12.10 3.74 -14.34
C PHE A 58 12.47 2.42 -13.65
N ILE A 59 11.61 1.96 -12.76
CA ILE A 59 11.85 0.78 -11.91
C ILE A 59 10.96 -0.37 -12.39
N ASP A 60 11.57 -1.53 -12.62
CA ASP A 60 10.85 -2.79 -12.76
C ASP A 60 10.58 -3.36 -11.36
N PHE A 61 9.30 -3.53 -11.04
CA PHE A 61 8.83 -4.06 -9.75
C PHE A 61 7.88 -5.26 -9.95
N GLY A 62 7.93 -5.91 -11.12
CA GLY A 62 7.10 -7.08 -11.45
C GLY A 62 5.69 -6.74 -11.97
N SER A 63 5.47 -5.50 -12.43
CA SER A 63 4.24 -5.10 -13.13
C SER A 63 4.49 -4.87 -14.62
N GLU A 64 3.44 -4.99 -15.46
CA GLU A 64 3.52 -4.73 -16.90
C GLU A 64 4.02 -3.31 -17.22
N LYS A 65 3.60 -2.33 -16.42
CA LYS A 65 4.09 -0.95 -16.51
C LYS A 65 5.16 -0.72 -15.45
N LYS A 66 6.30 -0.22 -15.90
CA LYS A 66 7.40 0.21 -15.03
C LYS A 66 6.96 1.40 -14.17
N ALA A 67 7.42 1.42 -12.92
CA ALA A 67 7.21 2.54 -12.02
C ALA A 67 8.12 3.71 -12.42
N PHE A 68 7.66 4.92 -12.16
CA PHE A 68 8.43 6.15 -12.33
C PHE A 68 8.93 6.59 -10.96
N LEU A 69 10.24 6.78 -10.82
CA LEU A 69 10.89 7.24 -9.59
C LEU A 69 11.63 8.56 -9.86
N PRO A 70 11.06 9.70 -9.44
CA PRO A 70 11.74 10.99 -9.46
C PRO A 70 13.05 10.97 -8.66
N PHE A 71 14.03 11.77 -9.07
CA PHE A 71 15.33 11.84 -8.41
C PHE A 71 15.25 12.38 -6.97
N ASP A 72 14.36 13.34 -6.70
CA ASP A 72 14.12 13.94 -5.39
C ASP A 72 13.43 13.00 -4.38
N GLU A 73 12.82 11.92 -4.87
CA GLU A 73 12.23 10.85 -4.06
C GLU A 73 13.21 9.72 -3.74
N ILE A 74 14.48 9.81 -4.18
CA ILE A 74 15.52 8.82 -3.88
C ILE A 74 16.12 9.13 -2.51
N HIS A 75 16.05 8.15 -1.59
CA HIS A 75 16.63 8.29 -0.27
C HIS A 75 18.16 8.53 -0.36
N PRO A 76 18.73 9.54 0.33
CA PRO A 76 20.13 9.91 0.18
C PRO A 76 21.15 8.83 0.50
N GLY A 77 20.79 7.87 1.36
CA GLY A 77 21.64 6.70 1.66
C GLY A 77 21.81 5.70 0.51
N LEU A 78 21.17 5.92 -0.65
CA LEU A 78 21.30 5.11 -1.86
C LEU A 78 22.22 5.75 -2.93
N PHE A 79 22.75 6.95 -2.65
CA PHE A 79 23.77 7.59 -3.49
C PHE A 79 25.16 7.02 -3.26
#